data_AF-A0A376YFW4-F1
#
_entry.id   AF-A0A376YFW4-F1
#
_cell.length_a   1.000
_cell.length_b   1.000
_cell.length_c   1.000
_cell.angle_alpha   90.00
_cell.angle_beta   90.00
_cell.angle_gamma   90.00
#
_symmetry.space_group_name_H-M   'P 1'
#
loop_
_entity.id
_entity.type
_entity.pdbx_description
1 polymer ?
#
loop_
_entity_poly.entity_id
_entity_poly.type
_entity_poly.pdbx_seq_one_letter_code
_entity_poly.pdbx_strand_id
1 'polypeptide(L)'
;MTVTRAPLRSAPEDYLRSTGIADTVLFGPEPEFFLFDDIRFGSSISGSHVAIDDIEGAWNSSTQYEGGNKGHRPAVKGGYFPVPPVDSAQDIRSEMCLVMETDGPGG
;
A
#
# COMPACT_ATOMS: atom_id res chain seq x y z
N MET A 1 -5.84 19.38 -17.29
CA MET A 1 -4.53 18.68 -17.16
C MET A 1 -4.73 17.26 -17.63
N THR A 2 -4.53 17.05 -18.93
CA THR A 2 -4.76 15.77 -19.60
C THR A 2 -3.60 14.86 -19.27
N VAL A 3 -3.85 13.73 -18.60
CA VAL A 3 -2.85 12.67 -18.48
C VAL A 3 -2.76 12.01 -19.86
N THR A 4 -1.86 12.48 -20.70
CA THR A 4 -1.44 11.74 -21.89
C THR A 4 -0.60 10.56 -21.41
N ARG A 5 -1.13 9.36 -21.55
CA ARG A 5 -0.38 8.11 -21.43
C ARG A 5 0.71 8.15 -22.50
N ALA A 6 1.92 8.59 -22.13
CA ALA A 6 3.06 8.53 -23.02
C ALA A 6 3.32 7.05 -23.35
N PRO A 7 3.49 6.66 -24.62
CA PRO A 7 3.96 5.32 -24.93
C PRO A 7 5.33 5.15 -24.25
N LEU A 8 5.50 4.08 -23.48
CA LEU A 8 6.79 3.67 -22.96
C LEU A 8 7.77 3.68 -24.14
N ARG A 9 8.66 4.67 -24.14
CA ARG A 9 9.59 4.94 -25.23
C ARG A 9 10.47 3.71 -25.38
N SER A 10 10.23 2.94 -26.45
CA SER A 10 10.71 1.58 -26.74
C SER A 10 10.34 0.54 -25.68
N ALA A 11 9.45 -0.39 -26.02
CA ALA A 11 9.18 -1.55 -25.19
C ALA A 11 10.51 -2.32 -24.95
N PRO A 12 10.89 -2.60 -23.69
CA PRO A 12 12.11 -3.37 -23.37
C PRO A 12 12.19 -4.70 -24.12
N GLU A 13 11.03 -5.27 -24.45
CA GLU A 13 10.89 -6.49 -25.23
C GLU A 13 11.45 -6.36 -26.66
N ASP A 14 11.20 -5.25 -27.36
CA ASP A 14 11.68 -5.06 -28.74
C ASP A 14 13.20 -4.93 -28.79
N TYR A 15 13.76 -4.23 -27.80
CA TYR A 15 15.20 -4.12 -27.64
C TYR A 15 15.83 -5.49 -27.35
N LEU A 16 15.30 -6.25 -26.39
CA LEU A 16 15.83 -7.56 -26.03
C LEU A 16 15.73 -8.57 -27.18
N ARG A 17 14.61 -8.59 -27.91
CA ARG A 17 14.47 -9.38 -29.15
C ARG A 17 15.51 -8.99 -30.19
N SER A 18 15.74 -7.69 -30.40
CA SER A 18 16.73 -7.20 -31.38
C SER A 18 18.18 -7.59 -31.05
N THR A 19 18.50 -7.77 -29.77
CA THR A 19 19.83 -8.21 -29.31
C THR A 19 20.03 -9.73 -29.38
N GLY A 20 18.97 -10.51 -29.59
CA GLY A 20 19.01 -11.97 -29.59
C GLY A 20 19.24 -12.61 -28.21
N ILE A 21 19.14 -11.83 -27.12
CA ILE A 21 19.39 -12.30 -25.74
C ILE A 21 18.17 -13.03 -25.17
N ALA A 22 16.97 -12.49 -25.40
CA ALA A 22 15.72 -13.04 -24.90
C ALA A 22 14.56 -12.68 -25.83
N ASP A 23 13.57 -13.57 -25.90
CA ASP A 23 12.33 -13.38 -26.65
C ASP A 23 11.13 -12.99 -25.75
N THR A 24 11.25 -13.19 -24.44
CA THR A 24 10.16 -13.00 -23.48
C THR A 24 10.69 -12.27 -22.26
N VAL A 25 9.93 -11.29 -21.77
CA VAL A 25 10.23 -10.56 -20.52
C VAL A 25 9.03 -10.72 -19.61
N LEU A 26 9.26 -11.26 -18.40
CA LEU A 26 8.23 -11.43 -17.38
C LEU A 26 8.45 -10.39 -16.28
N PHE A 27 7.38 -9.72 -15.87
CA PHE A 27 7.37 -8.78 -14.76
C PHE A 27 6.46 -9.30 -13.65
N GLY A 28 7.00 -9.45 -12.44
CA GLY A 28 6.23 -9.72 -11.22
C GLY A 28 6.27 -8.50 -10.32
N PRO A 29 5.37 -7.53 -10.47
CA PRO A 29 5.33 -6.36 -9.59
C PRO A 29 4.80 -6.75 -8.20
N GLU A 30 5.47 -6.27 -7.15
CA GLU A 30 5.05 -6.42 -5.76
C GLU A 30 4.74 -5.02 -5.18
N PRO A 31 3.53 -4.46 -5.43
CA PRO A 31 3.18 -3.14 -4.96
C PRO A 31 2.90 -3.16 -3.45
N GLU A 32 3.81 -2.62 -2.65
CA GLU A 32 3.55 -2.33 -1.23
C GLU A 32 2.54 -1.19 -1.09
N PHE A 33 1.71 -1.24 -0.05
CA PHE A 33 0.70 -0.23 0.23
C PHE A 33 0.50 -0.03 1.75
N PHE A 34 -0.16 1.07 2.10
CA PHE A 34 -0.57 1.38 3.47
C PHE A 34 -2.10 1.32 3.57
N LEU A 35 -2.58 0.83 4.71
CA LEU A 35 -3.97 0.96 5.14
C LEU A 35 -4.02 2.00 6.26
N PHE A 36 -4.93 2.96 6.17
CA PHE A 36 -5.11 4.02 7.15
C PHE A 36 -6.60 4.18 7.47
N ASP A 37 -6.90 4.62 8.69
CA ASP A 37 -8.26 4.90 9.15
C ASP A 37 -8.70 6.33 8.78
N ASP A 38 -7.79 7.31 8.79
CA ASP A 38 -8.10 8.73 8.52
C ASP A 38 -6.98 9.43 7.73
N ILE A 39 -7.39 10.36 6.87
CA ILE A 39 -6.48 11.28 6.19
C ILE A 39 -7.08 12.68 6.09
N ARG A 40 -6.35 13.67 6.61
CA ARG A 40 -6.72 15.09 6.58
C ARG A 40 -5.59 15.90 5.97
N PHE A 41 -5.88 16.68 4.94
CA PHE A 41 -4.89 17.52 4.29
C PHE A 41 -5.52 18.82 3.80
N GLY A 42 -4.68 19.84 3.58
CA GLY A 42 -5.12 21.09 3.02
C GLY A 42 -3.95 21.99 2.64
N SER A 43 -4.17 22.86 1.67
CA SER A 43 -3.19 23.85 1.22
C SER A 43 -3.92 25.16 0.94
N SER A 44 -3.52 26.22 1.63
CA SER A 44 -4.15 27.55 1.60
C SER A 44 -3.08 28.63 1.71
N ILE A 45 -3.47 29.89 1.46
CA ILE A 45 -2.55 31.04 1.60
C ILE A 45 -1.97 31.13 3.03
N SER A 46 -2.73 30.70 4.05
CA SER A 46 -2.29 30.67 5.45
C SER A 46 -1.42 29.47 5.81
N GLY A 47 -1.25 28.48 4.92
CA GLY A 47 -0.41 27.32 5.17
C GLY A 47 -0.92 26.01 4.57
N SER A 48 -0.12 24.96 4.75
CA SER A 48 -0.35 23.60 4.23
C SER A 48 -0.16 22.55 5.33
N HIS A 49 -0.94 21.47 5.30
CA HIS A 49 -0.83 20.35 6.23
C HIS A 49 -1.24 19.02 5.59
N VAL A 50 -0.72 17.94 6.16
CA VAL A 50 -1.15 16.54 5.94
C VAL A 50 -1.08 15.85 7.29
N ALA A 51 -2.12 15.10 7.63
CA ALA A 51 -2.23 14.25 8.79
C ALA A 51 -2.84 12.92 8.34
N ILE A 52 -2.19 11.84 8.72
CA ILE A 52 -2.67 10.47 8.53
C ILE A 52 -2.89 9.88 9.92
N ASP A 53 -3.84 8.98 10.04
CA ASP A 53 -4.07 8.28 11.29
C ASP A 53 -4.48 6.82 11.06
N ASP A 54 -4.09 6.00 12.01
CA ASP A 54 -4.42 4.58 12.08
C ASP A 54 -4.33 4.13 13.54
N ILE A 55 -5.22 3.21 13.96
CA ILE A 55 -5.23 2.68 15.32
C ILE A 55 -3.91 1.99 15.72
N GLU A 56 -3.18 1.41 14.77
CA GLU A 56 -1.85 0.81 14.93
C GLU A 56 -0.71 1.85 14.92
N GLY A 57 -1.00 3.11 14.60
CA GLY A 57 -0.02 4.18 14.56
C GLY A 57 0.74 4.31 15.87
N ALA A 58 2.08 4.31 15.81
CA ALA A 58 2.92 4.40 17.00
C ALA A 58 2.65 5.68 17.83
N TRP A 59 2.24 6.77 17.16
CA TRP A 59 1.86 8.04 17.79
C TRP A 59 0.57 7.96 18.63
N ASN A 60 -0.23 6.90 18.46
CA ASN A 60 -1.48 6.68 19.22
C ASN A 60 -1.29 5.92 20.54
N SER A 61 -0.04 5.78 20.99
CA SER A 61 0.28 5.02 22.20
C SER A 61 -0.41 5.52 23.48
N SER A 62 -0.70 6.83 23.55
CA SER A 62 -1.36 7.48 24.69
C SER A 62 -2.78 7.98 24.37
N THR A 63 -3.30 7.68 23.18
CA THR A 63 -4.63 8.13 22.74
C THR A 63 -5.72 7.46 23.57
N GLN A 64 -6.72 8.25 23.99
CA GLN A 64 -7.91 7.74 24.67
C GLN A 64 -8.95 7.33 23.63
N TYR A 65 -9.42 6.09 23.73
CA TYR A 65 -10.49 5.56 22.90
C TYR A 65 -11.68 5.21 23.79
N GLU A 66 -12.90 5.32 23.25
CA GLU A 66 -14.14 5.00 23.98
C GLU A 66 -14.14 3.57 24.54
N GLY A 67 -13.57 2.62 23.78
CA GLY A 67 -13.39 1.22 24.18
C GLY A 67 -12.08 0.91 24.94
N GLY A 68 -11.31 1.94 25.31
CA GLY A 68 -9.99 1.79 25.92
C GLY A 68 -8.86 1.57 24.90
N ASN A 69 -7.63 1.87 25.31
CA ASN A 69 -6.44 1.69 24.50
C ASN A 69 -5.85 0.29 24.73
N LYS A 70 -5.98 -0.59 23.73
CA LYS A 70 -5.56 -2.00 23.84
C LYS A 70 -4.04 -2.20 23.88
N GLY A 71 -3.24 -1.19 23.55
CA GLY A 71 -1.78 -1.25 23.63
C GLY A 71 -1.05 -2.07 22.55
N HIS A 72 -1.72 -3.01 21.90
CA HIS A 72 -1.15 -3.87 20.86
C HIS A 72 -0.96 -3.11 19.55
N ARG A 73 0.23 -2.54 19.36
CA ARG A 73 0.60 -1.82 18.14
C ARG A 73 2.07 -2.05 17.78
N PRO A 74 2.41 -2.09 16.49
CA PRO A 74 3.80 -2.14 16.06
C PRO A 74 4.54 -0.84 16.42
N ALA A 75 5.82 -0.97 16.76
CA ALA A 75 6.71 0.19 16.84
C ALA A 75 7.06 0.69 15.43
N VAL A 76 7.71 1.86 15.34
CA VAL A 76 8.24 2.36 14.06
C VAL A 76 9.19 1.30 13.47
N LYS A 77 8.91 0.87 12.22
CA LYS A 77 9.57 -0.25 11.53
C LYS A 77 9.37 -1.64 12.17
N GLY A 78 8.38 -1.80 13.04
CA GLY A 78 8.04 -3.04 13.74
C GLY A 78 6.88 -3.84 13.12
N GLY A 79 6.32 -3.39 11.99
CA GLY A 79 5.16 -4.02 11.34
C GLY A 79 5.49 -5.22 10.45
N TYR A 80 6.76 -5.65 10.38
CA TYR A 80 7.15 -6.78 9.53
C TYR A 80 6.75 -8.11 10.20
N PHE A 81 5.55 -8.57 9.86
CA PHE A 81 4.95 -9.86 10.25
C PHE A 81 4.82 -10.14 11.77
N PRO A 82 4.29 -9.21 12.59
CA PRO A 82 3.82 -9.58 13.92
C PRO A 82 2.56 -10.45 13.80
N VAL A 83 2.28 -11.26 14.83
CA VAL A 83 1.03 -12.03 14.91
C VAL A 83 -0.08 -11.20 15.56
N PRO A 84 -1.36 -11.53 15.32
CA PRO A 84 -2.47 -10.97 16.08
C PRO A 84 -2.23 -11.12 17.60
N PRO A 85 -2.60 -10.12 18.43
CA PRO A 85 -3.44 -8.95 18.11
C PRO A 85 -2.67 -7.69 17.66
N VAL A 86 -1.35 -7.77 17.45
CA VAL A 86 -0.53 -6.63 16.99
C VAL A 86 -0.73 -6.35 15.51
N ASP A 87 -1.00 -7.40 14.73
CA ASP A 87 -1.47 -7.31 13.35
C ASP A 87 -3.00 -7.34 13.33
N SER A 88 -3.63 -6.17 13.18
CA SER A 88 -5.08 -6.03 13.07
C SER A 88 -5.60 -6.17 11.64
N ALA A 89 -4.71 -6.09 10.64
CA ALA A 89 -5.07 -6.12 9.23
C ALA A 89 -5.02 -7.52 8.60
N GLN A 90 -4.88 -8.59 9.39
CA GLN A 90 -4.81 -9.95 8.87
C GLN A 90 -6.08 -10.34 8.08
N ASP A 91 -7.25 -10.08 8.64
CA ASP A 91 -8.53 -10.45 8.02
C ASP A 91 -8.74 -9.69 6.70
N ILE A 92 -8.53 -8.37 6.70
CA ILE A 92 -8.72 -7.56 5.49
C ILE A 92 -7.72 -7.95 4.39
N ARG A 93 -6.47 -8.30 4.74
CA ARG A 93 -5.49 -8.79 3.75
C ARG A 93 -5.90 -10.14 3.16
N SER A 94 -6.50 -11.02 3.95
CA SER A 94 -7.07 -12.27 3.44
C SER A 94 -8.23 -12.00 2.47
N GLU A 95 -9.13 -11.07 2.79
CA GLU A 95 -10.23 -10.68 1.89
C GLU A 95 -9.71 -10.03 0.59
N MET A 96 -8.68 -9.19 0.66
CA MET A 96 -8.03 -8.63 -0.54
C MET A 96 -7.53 -9.73 -1.48
N CYS A 97 -6.90 -10.78 -0.95
CA CYS A 97 -6.47 -11.94 -1.75
C CYS A 97 -7.65 -12.64 -2.43
N LEU A 98 -8.75 -12.88 -1.71
CA LEU A 98 -9.93 -13.55 -2.26
C LEU A 98 -10.61 -12.74 -3.36
N VAL A 99 -10.71 -11.41 -3.19
CA VAL A 99 -11.27 -10.52 -4.22
C VAL A 99 -10.36 -10.49 -5.45
N MET A 100 -9.04 -10.39 -5.27
CA MET A 100 -8.09 -10.44 -6.39
C MET A 100 -8.10 -11.78 -7.13
N GLU A 101 -8.38 -12.89 -6.44
CA GLU A 101 -8.56 -14.19 -7.08
C GLU A 101 -9.85 -14.23 -7.90
N THR A 102 -10.93 -13.65 -7.38
CA THR A 102 -12.25 -13.63 -8.04
C THR A 102 -12.29 -12.72 -9.27
N ASP A 103 -11.74 -11.51 -9.18
CA ASP A 103 -11.78 -10.50 -10.24
C ASP A 103 -10.48 -10.44 -11.07
N GLY A 104 -9.50 -11.29 -10.73
CA GLY A 104 -8.20 -11.34 -11.39
C GLY A 104 -8.27 -12.01 -12.77
N PRO A 105 -7.20 -11.88 -13.59
CA PRO A 105 -7.13 -12.43 -14.94
C PRO A 105 -7.09 -13.97 -15.04
N GLY A 106 -7.53 -14.69 -14.00
CA GLY A 106 -7.62 -16.14 -13.92
C GLY A 106 -9.02 -16.69 -13.62
N GLY A 107 -10.05 -15.83 -13.53
CA GLY A 107 -11.47 -16.19 -13.40
C GLY A 107 -12.25 -16.09 -14.71
#